data_AF-A0A419TB08-F1
#
_entry.id   AF-A0A419TB08-F1
#
_cell.length_a   1.000
_cell.length_b   1.000
_cell.length_c   1.000
_cell.angle_alpha   90.00
_cell.angle_beta   90.00
_cell.angle_gamma   90.00
#
_symmetry.space_group_name_H-M   'P 1'
#
loop_
_entity.id
_entity.type
_entity.pdbx_description
1 polymer ?
#
loop_
_entity_poly.entity_id
_entity_poly.type
_entity_poly.pdbx_seq_one_letter_code
_entity_poly.pdbx_strand_id
1 'polypeptide(L)' 'MRKSIYEYIYERNQNMLRDIDLHDFIELSNKGLSNDELARELGIPKTYINKVLDDIGKGK' A
#
# COMPACT_ATOMS: atom_id res chain seq x y z
N MET A 1 -5.12 -19.45 8.43
CA MET A 1 -5.29 -17.98 8.56
C MET A 1 -4.99 -17.36 7.22
N ARG A 2 -5.79 -16.40 6.74
CA ARG A 2 -5.44 -15.61 5.56
C ARG A 2 -4.36 -14.61 6.00
N LYS A 3 -3.18 -14.66 5.38
CA LYS A 3 -2.15 -13.65 5.61
C LYS A 3 -2.74 -12.28 5.31
N SER A 4 -2.44 -11.32 6.17
CA SER A 4 -2.80 -9.92 5.92
C SER A 4 -2.03 -9.42 4.69
N ILE A 5 -2.59 -8.44 4.00
CA ILE A 5 -1.93 -7.82 2.86
C ILE A 5 -0.59 -7.16 3.28
N TYR A 6 -0.52 -6.73 4.54
CA TYR A 6 0.69 -6.27 5.21
C TYR A 6 1.79 -7.32 5.17
N GLU A 7 1.50 -8.55 5.60
CA GLU A 7 2.48 -9.66 5.57
C GLU A 7 2.93 -9.96 4.14
N TYR A 8 2.03 -9.90 3.15
CA TYR A 8 2.37 -10.17 1.75
C TYR A 8 3.31 -9.13 1.15
N ILE A 9 3.08 -7.84 1.45
CA ILE A 9 3.90 -6.75 0.95
C ILE A 9 5.24 -6.68 1.68
N TYR A 10 5.23 -6.87 3.01
CA TYR A 10 6.43 -6.86 3.85
C TYR A 10 7.40 -7.98 3.47
N GLU A 11 6.90 -9.19 3.18
CA GLU A 11 7.71 -10.30 2.70
C GLU A 11 8.27 -10.04 1.28
N ARG A 12 7.51 -9.38 0.40
CA ARG A 12 7.88 -9.15 -1.01
C ARG A 12 8.82 -7.94 -1.22
N ASN A 13 8.77 -6.92 -0.37
CA ASN A 13 9.47 -5.65 -0.55
C ASN A 13 10.39 -5.28 0.64
N GLN A 14 11.22 -6.23 1.09
CA GLN A 14 12.21 -6.10 2.18
C GLN A 14 13.21 -4.92 2.05
N ASN A 15 13.25 -4.16 0.95
CA ASN A 15 14.28 -3.15 0.70
C ASN A 15 13.78 -1.73 0.32
N MET A 16 12.48 -1.48 0.17
CA MET A 16 12.02 -0.20 -0.42
C MET A 16 10.88 0.51 0.29
N LEU A 17 10.29 -0.09 1.32
CA LEU A 17 9.16 0.51 2.03
C LEU A 17 9.66 0.92 3.39
N ARG A 18 10.02 2.21 3.51
CA ARG A 18 10.22 2.84 4.81
C ARG A 18 8.96 2.59 5.61
N ASP A 19 9.11 1.96 6.78
CA ASP A 19 8.06 1.46 7.69
C ASP A 19 6.86 2.40 7.96
N ILE A 20 6.94 3.67 7.59
CA ILE A 20 5.95 4.70 7.89
C ILE A 20 4.95 4.92 6.74
N ASP A 21 5.30 4.66 5.47
CA ASP A 21 4.39 5.00 4.36
C ASP A 21 3.37 3.89 4.04
N LEU A 22 3.71 2.63 4.33
CA LEU A 22 2.87 1.49 3.96
C LEU A 22 1.78 1.20 5.01
N HIS A 23 2.10 1.36 6.29
CA HIS A 23 1.12 1.19 7.35
C HIS A 23 -0.05 2.16 7.15
N ASP A 24 0.26 3.44 6.97
CA ASP A 24 -0.73 4.49 6.74
C ASP A 24 -1.50 4.26 5.43
N PHE A 25 -0.82 3.80 4.37
CA PHE A 25 -1.47 3.42 3.13
C PHE A 25 -2.53 2.33 3.31
N ILE A 26 -2.23 1.29 4.09
CA ILE A 26 -3.18 0.20 4.35
C ILE A 26 -4.34 0.66 5.22
N GLU A 27 -4.09 1.44 6.27
CA GLU A 27 -5.16 1.98 7.11
C GLU A 27 -6.12 2.87 6.31
N LEU A 28 -5.58 3.76 5.49
CA LEU A 28 -6.39 4.66 4.65
C LEU A 28 -7.12 3.88 3.54
N SER A 29 -6.47 2.89 2.93
CA SER A 29 -7.10 2.02 1.93
C SER A 29 -8.24 1.20 2.53
N ASN A 30 -8.07 0.67 3.75
CA ASN A 30 -9.12 -0.04 4.49
C ASN A 30 -10.30 0.85 4.88
N LYS A 31 -10.06 2.17 5.07
CA LYS A 31 -11.12 3.17 5.25
C LYS A 31 -11.90 3.46 3.95
N GLY A 32 -11.46 2.89 2.82
CA GLY A 32 -12.12 3.03 1.52
C GLY A 32 -11.75 4.32 0.77
N LEU A 33 -10.63 4.95 1.12
CA LEU A 33 -10.16 6.14 0.41
C LEU A 33 -9.82 5.83 -1.05
N SER A 34 -10.14 6.77 -1.92
CA SER A 34 -9.75 6.72 -3.32
C SER A 34 -8.24 6.95 -3.51
N ASN A 35 -7.70 6.53 -4.64
CA ASN A 35 -6.27 6.70 -4.94
C ASN A 35 -5.82 8.18 -4.95
N ASP A 36 -6.73 9.12 -5.28
CA ASP A 36 -6.45 10.56 -5.23
C ASP A 36 -6.36 11.06 -3.79
N GLU A 37 -7.20 10.56 -2.88
CA GLU A 37 -7.16 10.91 -1.46
C GLU A 37 -5.92 10.31 -0.81
N LEU A 38 -5.64 9.03 -1.08
CA LEU A 38 -4.42 8.38 -0.60
C LEU A 38 -3.15 9.13 -1.04
N ALA A 39 -3.12 9.66 -2.27
CA ALA A 39 -1.97 10.42 -2.78
C ALA A 39 -1.78 11.74 -2.02
N ARG A 40 -2.88 12.41 -1.64
CA ARG A 40 -2.84 13.66 -0.87
C ARG A 40 -2.45 13.41 0.57
N GLU A 41 -3.05 12.43 1.22
CA GLU A 41 -2.83 12.14 2.64
C GLU A 41 -1.41 11.61 2.91
N LEU A 42 -0.88 10.79 2.00
CA LEU A 42 0.46 10.21 2.14
C LEU A 42 1.55 11.10 1.52
N GLY A 43 1.17 12.18 0.82
CA GLY A 43 2.13 13.04 0.10
C GLY A 43 2.91 12.31 -1.01
N ILE A 44 2.41 11.18 -1.50
CA ILE A 44 3.06 10.37 -2.53
C ILE A 44 2.34 10.47 -3.88
N PRO A 45 3.06 10.37 -5.01
CA PRO A 45 2.43 10.42 -6.32
C PRO A 45 1.40 9.31 -6.51
N LYS A 46 0.26 9.64 -7.13
CA LYS A 46 -0.79 8.66 -7.49
C LYS A 46 -0.25 7.49 -8.33
N THR A 47 0.77 7.74 -9.17
CA THR A 47 1.45 6.69 -9.94
C THR A 47 2.13 5.66 -9.05
N TYR A 48 2.69 6.08 -7.92
CA TYR A 48 3.28 5.19 -6.93
C TYR A 48 2.20 4.35 -6.24
N ILE A 49 1.07 4.97 -5.87
CA ILE A 49 -0.09 4.26 -5.31
C ILE A 49 -0.63 3.20 -6.25
N ASN A 50 -0.82 3.54 -7.52
CA ASN A 50 -1.28 2.59 -8.52
C ASN A 50 -0.31 1.41 -8.66
N LYS A 51 1.00 1.66 -8.60
CA LYS A 51 2.02 0.61 -8.63
C LYS A 51 1.94 -0.31 -7.40
N VAL A 52 1.78 0.26 -6.21
CA VAL A 52 1.62 -0.51 -4.96
C VAL A 52 0.35 -1.36 -5.00
N LEU A 53 -0.78 -0.79 -5.44
CA LEU A 53 -2.04 -1.53 -5.61
C LEU A 53 -1.92 -2.65 -6.65
N ASP A 54 -1.24 -2.40 -7.77
CA ASP A 54 -1.00 -3.42 -8.81
C ASP A 54 -0.08 -4.55 -8.29
N ASP A 55 0.98 -4.21 -7.57
CA ASP A 55 1.89 -5.18 -6.93
C ASP A 55 1.16 -6.05 -5.90
N ILE A 56 0.22 -5.46 -5.14
CA ILE A 56 -0.66 -6.17 -4.20
C ILE A 56 -1.65 -7.07 -4.95
N GLY A 57 -2.31 -6.54 -5.99
CA GLY A 57 -3.33 -7.25 -6.77
C GLY A 57 -2.78 -8.45 -7.53
N LYS A 58 -1.53 -8.38 -7.97
CA LYS A 58 -0.80 -9.48 -8.63
C LYS A 58 -0.33 -10.59 -7.68
N GLY A 59 -0.58 -10.46 -6.38
CA GLY A 59 -0.23 -11.46 -5.37
C GLY A 59 -1.29 -12.55 -5.14
N LYS A 60 -2.41 -12.53 -5.87
CA LYS A 60 -3.48 -13.54 -5.82
C LYS A 60 -3.23 -14.71 -6.76
#